data_AF-A0A1T7I8M1-F1
#
_entry.id   AF-A0A1T7I8M1-F1
#
_cell.length_a   1.000
_cell.length_b   1.000
_cell.length_c   1.000
_cell.angle_alpha   90.00
_cell.angle_beta   90.00
_cell.angle_gamma   90.00
#
_symmetry.space_group_name_H-M   'P 1'
#
loop_
_entity.id
_entity.type
_entity.pdbx_description
1 polymer ?
#
loop_
_entity_poly.entity_id
_entity_poly.type
_entity_poly.pdbx_seq_one_letter_code
_entity_poly.pdbx_strand_id
1 'polypeptide(L)'
;MRWAPMILLSATVFLSSCTQAIAGDATAPVRAEKLYPVLPPRQADLADRLLSASDVRAATGLPEVKTIPPVETVLSTANTVSDCAYGYSLATRQQYLSFGAARIQAYAHTVDKARKHTVGTALIVFETASSASQQFEQFAQRMSRCDGAHGTTSVGGASENWTLKILHSGQDEVNWTRTTDHSPWSCRLVARQRANYVASVMFCRIDPKDDKTEAMFTLLLDKLAR
;
A
#
# COMPACT_ATOMS: atom_id res chain seq x y z
N MET A 1 -75.39 -1.16 -48.29
CA MET A 1 -74.10 -1.51 -48.96
C MET A 1 -73.01 -1.41 -47.93
N ARG A 2 -72.06 -2.31 -47.74
CA ARG A 2 -71.82 -3.72 -48.07
C ARG A 2 -70.54 -4.03 -47.24
N TRP A 3 -70.55 -5.08 -46.43
CA TRP A 3 -69.40 -5.96 -46.09
C TRP A 3 -68.36 -5.36 -45.11
N ALA A 4 -68.38 -5.74 -43.83
CA ALA A 4 -67.81 -6.96 -43.20
C ALA A 4 -66.34 -6.78 -42.72
N PRO A 5 -65.99 -7.26 -41.50
CA PRO A 5 -64.76 -6.99 -40.78
C PRO A 5 -63.63 -8.00 -41.10
N MET A 6 -62.37 -7.60 -40.94
CA MET A 6 -61.20 -8.50 -41.00
C MET A 6 -60.15 -8.03 -39.99
N ILE A 7 -60.07 -8.68 -38.83
CA ILE A 7 -59.08 -9.70 -38.41
C ILE A 7 -57.74 -9.11 -37.93
N LEU A 8 -57.47 -9.46 -36.68
CA LEU A 8 -56.24 -9.41 -35.88
C LEU A 8 -54.91 -9.34 -36.67
N LEU A 9 -53.92 -8.64 -36.12
CA LEU A 9 -52.63 -9.29 -35.81
C LEU A 9 -51.86 -8.56 -34.69
N SER A 10 -51.29 -9.40 -33.83
CA SER A 10 -50.62 -9.12 -32.57
C SER A 10 -49.24 -8.47 -32.73
N ALA A 11 -48.85 -7.64 -31.77
CA ALA A 11 -47.44 -7.39 -31.46
C ALA A 11 -47.27 -7.00 -29.98
N THR A 12 -47.51 -7.95 -29.07
CA THR A 12 -46.86 -7.94 -27.76
C THR A 12 -45.37 -8.11 -27.98
N VAL A 13 -44.65 -6.99 -28.10
CA VAL A 13 -43.18 -6.99 -28.10
C VAL A 13 -42.75 -7.38 -26.68
N PHE A 14 -42.42 -8.66 -26.53
CA PHE A 14 -41.67 -9.18 -25.40
C PHE A 14 -40.36 -8.39 -25.27
N LEU A 15 -40.27 -7.56 -24.23
CA LEU A 15 -38.99 -7.09 -23.70
C LEU A 15 -38.33 -8.24 -22.93
N SER A 16 -37.96 -9.31 -23.64
CA SER A 16 -36.98 -10.28 -23.14
C SER A 16 -35.61 -9.83 -23.63
N SER A 17 -35.07 -8.77 -23.02
CA SER A 17 -33.64 -8.50 -23.14
C SER A 17 -32.92 -9.68 -22.49
N CYS A 18 -32.27 -10.50 -23.31
CA CYS A 18 -31.31 -11.50 -22.86
C CYS A 18 -30.12 -10.79 -22.22
N THR A 19 -30.24 -10.41 -20.95
CA THR A 19 -29.07 -10.32 -20.07
C THR A 19 -28.61 -11.74 -19.85
N GLN A 20 -27.80 -12.26 -20.77
CA GLN A 20 -26.89 -13.34 -20.42
C GLN A 20 -25.94 -12.77 -19.38
N ALA A 21 -26.31 -12.86 -18.11
CA ALA A 21 -25.34 -12.84 -17.04
C ALA A 21 -24.44 -14.05 -17.32
N ILE A 22 -23.29 -13.80 -17.93
CA ILE A 22 -22.19 -14.74 -17.90
C ILE A 22 -21.83 -14.79 -16.41
N ALA A 23 -22.44 -15.74 -15.70
CA ALA A 23 -21.99 -16.19 -14.39
C ALA A 23 -20.67 -16.93 -14.61
N GLY A 24 -19.65 -16.17 -14.98
CA GLY A 24 -18.28 -16.56 -14.76
C GLY A 24 -18.04 -16.28 -13.29
N ASP A 25 -18.06 -17.33 -12.47
CA ASP A 25 -17.40 -17.25 -11.18
C ASP A 25 -15.98 -16.76 -11.48
N ALA A 26 -15.67 -15.53 -11.05
CA ALA A 26 -14.31 -15.06 -11.00
C ALA A 26 -13.61 -15.93 -9.96
N THR A 27 -13.13 -17.11 -10.37
CA THR A 27 -12.33 -17.98 -9.52
C THR A 27 -11.05 -17.21 -9.23
N ALA A 28 -10.98 -16.64 -8.02
CA ALA A 28 -9.73 -16.13 -7.49
C ALA A 28 -8.69 -17.25 -7.62
N PRO A 29 -7.49 -16.99 -8.17
CA PRO A 29 -6.50 -18.02 -8.35
C PRO A 29 -6.21 -18.70 -7.01
N VAL A 30 -6.26 -20.03 -7.01
CA VAL A 30 -6.14 -20.91 -5.84
C VAL A 30 -4.83 -20.69 -5.06
N ARG A 31 -3.83 -20.00 -5.64
CA ARG A 31 -2.66 -19.46 -4.94
C ARG A 31 -2.20 -18.14 -5.55
N ALA A 32 -1.97 -17.13 -4.71
CA ALA A 32 -1.33 -15.87 -5.07
C ALA A 32 0.10 -16.06 -5.66
N GLU A 33 0.72 -17.23 -5.45
CA GLU A 33 2.04 -17.61 -5.98
C GLU A 33 2.13 -17.57 -7.52
N LYS A 34 1.00 -17.67 -8.25
CA LYS A 34 1.02 -17.54 -9.72
C LYS A 34 0.92 -16.11 -10.24
N LEU A 35 0.59 -15.12 -9.40
CA LEU A 35 0.41 -13.74 -9.82
C LEU A 35 1.67 -12.88 -9.67
N TYR A 36 2.61 -13.28 -8.80
CA TYR A 36 3.79 -12.49 -8.48
C TYR A 36 5.06 -13.36 -8.53
N PRO A 37 6.14 -12.88 -9.18
CA PRO A 37 7.39 -13.62 -9.27
C PRO A 37 8.13 -13.66 -7.92
N VAL A 38 8.91 -14.71 -7.70
CA VAL A 38 9.93 -14.72 -6.63
C VAL A 38 11.06 -13.78 -7.04
N LEU A 39 11.47 -12.90 -6.15
CA LEU A 39 12.56 -11.95 -6.39
C LEU A 39 13.87 -12.47 -5.79
N PRO A 40 15.01 -12.40 -6.49
CA PRO A 40 16.30 -12.71 -5.87
C PRO A 40 16.57 -11.77 -4.68
N PRO A 41 17.06 -12.27 -3.54
CA PRO A 41 17.37 -11.46 -2.36
C PRO A 41 18.69 -10.67 -2.53
N ARG A 42 18.79 -9.84 -3.58
CA ARG A 42 19.99 -9.07 -3.91
C ARG A 42 19.66 -7.58 -4.01
N GLN A 43 20.44 -6.74 -3.33
CA GLN A 43 20.20 -5.29 -3.29
C GLN A 43 20.23 -4.64 -4.67
N ALA A 44 21.13 -5.10 -5.54
CA ALA A 44 21.28 -4.59 -6.91
C ALA A 44 19.99 -4.75 -7.75
N ASP A 45 19.11 -5.70 -7.40
CA ASP A 45 17.90 -5.98 -8.17
C ASP A 45 16.68 -5.15 -7.71
N LEU A 46 16.78 -4.39 -6.60
CA LEU A 46 15.62 -3.75 -5.99
C LEU A 46 15.39 -2.31 -6.46
N ALA A 47 16.40 -1.65 -7.04
CA ALA A 47 16.32 -0.23 -7.40
C ALA A 47 15.18 0.06 -8.38
N ASP A 48 15.09 -0.74 -9.44
CA ASP A 48 14.08 -0.55 -10.50
C ASP A 48 12.72 -1.15 -10.17
N ARG A 49 12.60 -1.85 -9.03
CA ARG A 49 11.37 -2.51 -8.57
C ARG A 49 10.44 -1.58 -7.78
N LEU A 50 10.99 -0.52 -7.19
CA LEU A 50 10.21 0.49 -6.48
C LEU A 50 9.65 1.56 -7.42
N LEU A 51 8.69 2.34 -6.94
CA LEU A 51 8.12 3.43 -7.72
C LEU A 51 9.18 4.52 -7.96
N SER A 52 9.31 4.94 -9.21
CA SER A 52 10.13 6.08 -9.63
C SER A 52 9.43 7.41 -9.32
N ALA A 53 10.13 8.53 -9.47
CA ALA A 53 9.52 9.85 -9.34
C ALA A 53 8.38 10.06 -10.36
N SER A 54 8.52 9.55 -11.59
CA SER A 54 7.46 9.60 -12.60
C SER A 54 6.25 8.77 -12.21
N ASP A 55 6.47 7.56 -11.67
CA ASP A 55 5.39 6.69 -11.19
C ASP A 55 4.61 7.38 -10.06
N VAL A 56 5.32 8.00 -9.11
CA VAL A 56 4.70 8.76 -8.01
C VAL A 56 3.89 9.93 -8.53
N ARG A 57 4.42 10.75 -9.45
CA ARG A 57 3.65 11.87 -10.04
C ARG A 57 2.40 11.37 -10.77
N ALA A 58 2.51 10.29 -11.54
CA ALA A 58 1.38 9.72 -12.25
C ALA A 58 0.29 9.19 -11.31
N ALA A 59 0.66 8.49 -10.23
CA ALA A 59 -0.29 7.94 -9.27
C ALA A 59 -0.95 9.01 -8.38
N THR A 60 -0.23 10.10 -8.10
CA THR A 60 -0.64 11.08 -7.08
C THR A 60 -1.20 12.37 -7.66
N GLY A 61 -0.87 12.70 -8.92
CA GLY A 61 -1.17 14.00 -9.53
C GLY A 61 -0.27 15.13 -9.02
N LEU A 62 0.77 14.83 -8.23
CA LEU A 62 1.70 15.85 -7.73
C LEU A 62 2.56 16.40 -8.88
N PRO A 63 2.70 17.74 -9.01
CA PRO A 63 3.37 18.36 -10.15
C PRO A 63 4.88 18.08 -10.16
N GLU A 64 5.53 18.19 -9.00
CA GLU A 64 6.95 17.89 -8.83
C GLU A 64 7.18 17.21 -7.48
N VAL A 65 8.06 16.21 -7.47
CA VAL A 65 8.51 15.53 -6.25
C VAL A 65 10.03 15.48 -6.23
N LYS A 66 10.63 15.84 -5.10
CA LYS A 66 12.07 15.75 -4.87
C LYS A 66 12.42 14.37 -4.34
N THR A 67 13.33 13.68 -5.01
CA THR A 67 13.88 12.40 -4.55
C THR A 67 14.59 12.55 -3.22
N ILE A 68 14.25 11.69 -2.27
CA ILE A 68 15.00 11.50 -1.02
C ILE A 68 16.00 10.37 -1.28
N PRO A 69 17.26 10.47 -0.80
CA PRO A 69 18.24 9.39 -0.95
C PRO A 69 17.67 8.04 -0.50
N PRO A 70 17.88 6.96 -1.29
CA PRO A 70 17.36 5.66 -0.94
C PRO A 70 18.04 5.10 0.31
N VAL A 71 17.32 4.23 1.02
CA VAL A 71 17.88 3.42 2.10
C VAL A 71 17.94 1.98 1.61
N GLU A 72 19.13 1.40 1.58
CA GLU A 72 19.39 0.02 1.11
C GLU A 72 19.33 -1.00 2.26
N THR A 73 18.45 -0.73 3.22
CA THR A 73 18.19 -1.56 4.40
C THR A 73 16.86 -1.13 5.01
N VAL A 74 16.54 -1.69 6.18
CA VAL A 74 15.42 -1.31 7.01
C VAL A 74 15.69 -0.03 7.81
N LEU A 75 14.66 0.78 8.05
CA LEU A 75 14.76 1.96 8.89
C LEU A 75 14.98 1.57 10.36
N SER A 76 15.89 2.31 11.00
CA SER A 76 16.02 2.28 12.46
C SER A 76 14.91 3.12 13.08
N THR A 77 14.34 2.62 14.18
CA THR A 77 13.45 3.39 15.06
C THR A 77 14.14 3.77 16.36
N ALA A 78 15.48 3.77 16.41
CA ALA A 78 16.24 4.04 17.64
C ALA A 78 15.94 5.40 18.27
N ASN A 79 15.45 6.37 17.49
CA ASN A 79 15.03 7.68 17.94
C ASN A 79 13.52 7.74 18.29
N THR A 80 12.83 6.60 18.34
CA THR A 80 11.39 6.51 18.55
C THR A 80 11.10 5.65 19.78
N VAL A 81 10.35 6.19 20.73
CA VAL A 81 10.04 5.55 22.01
C VAL A 81 8.56 5.12 22.02
N SER A 82 8.33 3.82 21.90
CA SER A 82 7.04 3.13 22.04
C SER A 82 7.24 1.63 21.82
N ASP A 83 6.44 0.77 22.46
CA ASP A 83 6.41 -0.66 22.12
C ASP A 83 5.92 -0.90 20.68
N CYS A 84 5.22 0.08 20.11
CA CYS A 84 4.74 0.10 18.72
C CYS A 84 5.56 1.03 17.81
N ALA A 85 6.77 1.41 18.22
CA ALA A 85 7.66 2.31 17.46
C ALA A 85 7.90 1.85 16.02
N TYR A 86 7.86 0.53 15.79
CA TYR A 86 8.02 -0.07 14.47
C TYR A 86 6.88 0.24 13.51
N GLY A 87 5.71 0.68 14.00
CA GLY A 87 4.62 1.22 13.19
C GLY A 87 4.83 2.67 12.75
N TYR A 88 5.89 3.36 13.20
CA TYR A 88 6.13 4.75 12.83
C TYR A 88 6.42 4.91 11.32
N SER A 89 7.17 4.00 10.70
CA SER A 89 7.56 4.11 9.29
C SER A 89 7.41 2.79 8.54
N LEU A 90 7.66 2.80 7.22
CA LEU A 90 7.80 1.58 6.43
C LEU A 90 9.10 0.86 6.75
N ALA A 91 9.08 -0.47 6.56
CA ALA A 91 10.28 -1.28 6.49
C ALA A 91 11.23 -1.04 7.66
N THR A 92 10.72 -1.04 8.91
CA THR A 92 11.55 -0.84 10.10
C THR A 92 12.18 -2.15 10.54
N ARG A 93 13.33 -2.09 11.25
CA ARG A 93 14.07 -3.29 11.66
C ARG A 93 13.25 -4.25 12.52
N GLN A 94 12.34 -3.73 13.32
CA GLN A 94 11.47 -4.51 14.20
C GLN A 94 10.22 -5.04 13.51
N GLN A 95 9.92 -4.59 12.28
CA GLN A 95 8.89 -5.25 11.45
C GLN A 95 9.42 -6.60 10.95
N TYR A 96 10.65 -6.64 10.42
CA TYR A 96 11.24 -7.83 9.80
C TYR A 96 12.65 -8.10 10.34
N LEU A 97 12.79 -9.18 11.12
CA LEU A 97 14.02 -9.48 11.85
C LEU A 97 15.08 -10.18 10.99
N SER A 98 14.64 -10.90 9.96
CA SER A 98 15.49 -11.63 9.03
C SER A 98 14.98 -11.43 7.61
N PHE A 99 15.83 -10.89 6.74
CA PHE A 99 15.56 -10.62 5.33
C PHE A 99 16.89 -10.71 4.56
N GLY A 100 16.83 -10.98 3.26
CA GLY A 100 18.01 -11.07 2.41
C GLY A 100 18.37 -9.73 1.75
N ALA A 101 17.37 -8.96 1.33
CA ALA A 101 17.57 -7.60 0.81
C ALA A 101 16.39 -6.69 1.17
N ALA A 102 16.65 -5.39 1.27
CA ALA A 102 15.66 -4.39 1.64
C ALA A 102 15.99 -3.06 0.98
N ARG A 103 14.99 -2.40 0.40
CA ARG A 103 15.14 -1.06 -0.16
C ARG A 103 13.93 -0.19 0.15
N ILE A 104 14.20 1.08 0.44
CA ILE A 104 13.19 2.13 0.64
C ILE A 104 13.53 3.27 -0.29
N GLN A 105 12.56 3.70 -1.08
CA GLN A 105 12.65 4.89 -1.92
C GLN A 105 11.55 5.86 -1.54
N ALA A 106 11.93 7.10 -1.24
CA ALA A 106 11.00 8.14 -0.84
C ALA A 106 11.16 9.43 -1.66
N TYR A 107 10.12 10.24 -1.62
CA TYR A 107 9.98 11.49 -2.33
C TYR A 107 9.26 12.51 -1.45
N ALA A 108 9.57 13.79 -1.61
CA ALA A 108 8.89 14.88 -0.92
C ALA A 108 8.30 15.87 -1.94
N HIS A 109 7.08 16.31 -1.68
CA HIS A 109 6.48 17.47 -2.35
C HIS A 109 6.43 18.64 -1.38
N THR A 110 6.92 19.81 -1.84
CA THR A 110 7.05 21.02 -1.03
C THR A 110 6.38 22.18 -1.77
N VAL A 111 5.56 22.94 -1.05
CA VAL A 111 4.91 24.18 -1.54
C VAL A 111 5.26 25.29 -0.56
N ASP A 112 5.73 26.43 -1.06
CA ASP A 112 6.13 27.59 -0.24
C ASP A 112 7.07 27.24 0.91
N LYS A 113 8.06 26.38 0.64
CA LYS A 113 9.05 25.84 1.61
C LYS A 113 8.45 24.93 2.69
N ALA A 114 7.14 24.71 2.73
CA ALA A 114 6.49 23.74 3.61
C ALA A 114 6.32 22.39 2.91
N ARG A 115 6.78 21.31 3.55
CA ARG A 115 6.53 19.96 3.04
C ARG A 115 5.04 19.66 3.13
N LYS A 116 4.41 19.35 1.99
CA LYS A 116 2.99 19.02 1.90
C LYS A 116 2.76 17.52 1.83
N HIS A 117 3.70 16.79 1.22
CA HIS A 117 3.64 15.33 1.14
C HIS A 117 5.02 14.70 1.33
N THR A 118 5.03 13.54 1.97
CA THR A 118 6.14 12.58 1.92
C THR A 118 5.57 11.28 1.42
N VAL A 119 6.15 10.75 0.37
CA VAL A 119 5.69 9.54 -0.28
C VAL A 119 6.82 8.54 -0.30
N GLY A 120 6.57 7.32 0.19
CA GLY A 120 7.57 6.27 0.28
C GLY A 120 7.03 4.95 -0.24
N THR A 121 7.89 4.20 -0.90
CA THR A 121 7.68 2.78 -1.17
C THR A 121 8.84 1.98 -0.63
N ALA A 122 8.57 0.77 -0.15
CA ALA A 122 9.61 -0.12 0.33
C ALA A 122 9.34 -1.57 -0.09
N LEU A 123 10.43 -2.30 -0.26
CA LEU A 123 10.43 -3.71 -0.64
C LEU A 123 11.41 -4.44 0.27
N ILE A 124 10.92 -5.46 0.96
CA ILE A 124 11.71 -6.37 1.78
C ILE A 124 11.65 -7.75 1.14
N VAL A 125 12.80 -8.27 0.72
CA VAL A 125 12.91 -9.57 0.05
C VAL A 125 13.56 -10.57 0.99
N PHE A 126 12.95 -11.74 1.06
CA PHE A 126 13.34 -12.86 1.91
C PHE A 126 13.88 -14.00 1.05
N GLU A 127 14.65 -14.91 1.64
CA GLU A 127 15.19 -16.07 0.93
C GLU A 127 14.10 -16.95 0.30
N THR A 128 12.93 -17.05 0.94
CA THR A 128 11.84 -17.93 0.50
C THR A 128 10.47 -17.29 0.74
N ALA A 129 9.45 -17.79 0.06
CA ALA A 129 8.06 -17.40 0.32
C ALA A 129 7.63 -17.74 1.76
N SER A 130 8.06 -18.88 2.28
CA SER A 130 7.74 -19.30 3.66
C SER A 130 8.34 -18.35 4.70
N SER A 131 9.58 -17.89 4.52
CA SER A 131 10.18 -16.93 5.45
C SER A 131 9.53 -15.56 5.36
N ALA A 132 9.12 -15.13 4.16
CA ALA A 132 8.32 -13.91 3.99
C ALA A 132 6.98 -13.98 4.73
N SER A 133 6.21 -15.06 4.54
CA SER A 133 4.93 -15.28 5.23
C SER A 133 5.10 -15.30 6.75
N GLN A 134 6.08 -16.06 7.27
CA GLN A 134 6.31 -16.13 8.71
C GLN A 134 6.65 -14.75 9.33
N GLN A 135 7.54 -13.99 8.68
CA GLN A 135 7.91 -12.66 9.16
C GLN A 135 6.74 -11.68 9.07
N PHE A 136 5.94 -11.76 7.99
CA PHE A 136 4.76 -10.91 7.82
C PHE A 136 3.65 -11.24 8.82
N GLU A 137 3.36 -12.52 9.08
CA GLU A 137 2.39 -12.96 10.09
C GLU A 137 2.76 -12.46 11.49
N GLN A 138 4.03 -12.56 11.86
CA GLN A 138 4.51 -12.03 13.13
C GLN A 138 4.35 -10.51 13.21
N PHE A 139 4.69 -9.80 12.13
CA PHE A 139 4.48 -8.36 12.02
C PHE A 139 2.99 -7.99 12.16
N ALA A 140 2.10 -8.65 11.43
CA ALA A 140 0.66 -8.42 11.48
C ALA A 140 0.07 -8.72 12.88
N GLN A 141 0.50 -9.82 13.50
CA GLN A 141 0.07 -10.16 14.86
C GLN A 141 0.51 -9.10 15.87
N ARG A 142 1.75 -8.60 15.78
CA ARG A 142 2.22 -7.52 16.67
C ARG A 142 1.48 -6.21 16.39
N MET A 143 1.30 -5.81 15.12
CA MET A 143 0.58 -4.58 14.76
C MET A 143 -0.88 -4.58 15.17
N SER A 144 -1.55 -5.74 15.21
CA SER A 144 -2.95 -5.83 15.66
C SER A 144 -3.17 -5.30 17.09
N ARG A 145 -2.10 -5.24 17.90
CA ARG A 145 -2.12 -4.74 19.28
C ARG A 145 -1.70 -3.27 19.42
N CYS A 146 -1.44 -2.59 18.30
CA CYS A 146 -0.92 -1.22 18.29
C CYS A 146 -1.97 -0.15 18.00
N ASP A 147 -3.26 -0.50 18.04
CA ASP A 147 -4.33 0.49 17.86
C ASP A 147 -4.36 1.44 19.06
N GLY A 148 -4.38 2.76 18.78
CA GLY A 148 -4.29 3.80 19.80
C GLY A 148 -2.91 3.91 20.47
N ALA A 149 -1.91 3.13 20.03
CA ALA A 149 -0.56 3.24 20.55
C ALA A 149 0.03 4.62 20.25
N HIS A 150 0.63 5.23 21.26
CA HIS A 150 1.30 6.52 21.14
C HIS A 150 2.81 6.33 21.32
N GLY A 151 3.55 7.33 20.89
CA GLY A 151 4.97 7.39 21.10
C GLY A 151 5.55 8.74 20.76
N THR A 152 6.86 8.84 20.94
CA THR A 152 7.62 10.06 20.70
C THR A 152 8.76 9.75 19.76
N THR A 153 8.98 10.58 18.75
CA THR A 153 10.12 10.48 17.83
C THR A 153 10.95 11.77 17.86
N SER A 154 12.26 11.63 17.99
CA SER A 154 13.19 12.76 17.99
C SER A 154 13.95 12.86 16.66
N VAL A 155 13.83 13.98 15.94
CA VAL A 155 14.58 14.25 14.71
C VAL A 155 15.21 15.64 14.80
N GLY A 156 16.53 15.73 14.65
CA GLY A 156 17.24 17.01 14.60
C GLY A 156 17.09 17.87 15.86
N GLY A 157 16.88 17.24 17.04
CA GLY A 157 16.68 17.93 18.32
C GLY A 157 15.24 18.32 18.61
N ALA A 158 14.32 18.20 17.65
CA ALA A 158 12.89 18.35 17.86
C ALA A 158 12.25 16.99 18.21
N SER A 159 11.30 17.00 19.13
CA SER A 159 10.55 15.83 19.58
C SER A 159 9.11 15.96 19.11
N GLU A 160 8.59 14.93 18.46
CA GLU A 160 7.23 14.89 17.94
C GLU A 160 6.48 13.70 18.56
N ASN A 161 5.31 13.95 19.11
CA ASN A 161 4.42 12.90 19.57
C ASN A 161 3.54 12.42 18.41
N TRP A 162 3.26 11.12 18.40
CA TRP A 162 2.45 10.50 17.36
C TRP A 162 1.54 9.44 17.94
N THR A 163 0.46 9.18 17.21
CA THR A 163 -0.53 8.15 17.54
C THR A 163 -0.75 7.24 16.32
N LEU A 164 -0.86 5.94 16.55
CA LEU A 164 -1.22 4.94 15.54
C LEU A 164 -2.70 4.60 15.61
N LYS A 165 -3.27 4.31 14.45
CA LYS A 165 -4.58 3.69 14.31
C LYS A 165 -4.49 2.56 13.30
N ILE A 166 -4.88 1.36 13.69
CA ILE A 166 -4.82 0.16 12.86
C ILE A 166 -6.14 0.05 12.10
N LEU A 167 -6.07 0.14 10.78
CA LEU A 167 -7.25 0.02 9.91
C LEU A 167 -7.53 -1.45 9.58
N HIS A 168 -6.47 -2.23 9.37
CA HIS A 168 -6.52 -3.66 9.13
C HIS A 168 -5.19 -4.31 9.53
N SER A 169 -5.23 -5.53 10.05
CA SER A 169 -4.03 -6.35 10.29
C SER A 169 -4.40 -7.82 10.13
N GLY A 170 -3.94 -8.44 9.05
CA GLY A 170 -4.31 -9.79 8.64
C GLY A 170 -3.15 -10.54 7.98
N GLN A 171 -3.47 -11.67 7.36
CA GLN A 171 -2.47 -12.57 6.77
C GLN A 171 -1.79 -11.99 5.52
N ASP A 172 -2.49 -11.14 4.76
CA ASP A 172 -2.03 -10.64 3.47
C ASP A 172 -1.88 -9.12 3.41
N GLU A 173 -2.41 -8.40 4.41
CA GLU A 173 -2.32 -6.94 4.52
C GLU A 173 -2.16 -6.49 5.98
N VAL A 174 -1.34 -5.46 6.16
CA VAL A 174 -1.38 -4.59 7.35
C VAL A 174 -1.51 -3.16 6.87
N ASN A 175 -2.52 -2.45 7.39
CA ASN A 175 -2.90 -1.10 6.97
C ASN A 175 -3.17 -0.26 8.22
N TRP A 176 -2.48 0.86 8.33
CA TRP A 176 -2.56 1.70 9.50
C TRP A 176 -2.30 3.17 9.16
N THR A 177 -2.73 4.05 10.06
CA THR A 177 -2.42 5.47 9.98
C THR A 177 -1.57 5.88 11.15
N ARG A 178 -0.72 6.88 10.93
CA ARG A 178 0.02 7.61 11.95
C ARG A 178 -0.36 9.08 11.88
N THR A 179 -0.78 9.66 12.99
CA THR A 179 -0.99 11.12 13.13
C THR A 179 0.09 11.71 14.02
N THR A 180 0.49 12.96 13.76
CA THR A 180 1.37 13.73 14.64
C THR A 180 0.52 14.64 15.51
N ASP A 181 0.75 14.64 16.82
CA ASP A 181 -0.03 15.45 17.75
C ASP A 181 0.21 16.95 17.50
N HIS A 182 -0.83 17.76 17.65
CA HIS A 182 -0.81 19.20 17.40
C HIS A 182 -0.34 19.60 15.98
N SER A 183 -0.41 18.68 15.02
CA SER A 183 -0.04 18.89 13.63
C SER A 183 -1.11 18.28 12.72
N PRO A 184 -1.44 18.92 11.58
CA PRO A 184 -2.32 18.29 10.60
C PRO A 184 -1.63 17.15 9.82
N TRP A 185 -0.34 16.91 10.08
CA TRP A 185 0.43 15.89 9.40
C TRP A 185 -0.04 14.48 9.78
N SER A 186 -0.38 13.69 8.77
CA SER A 186 -0.76 12.29 8.93
C SER A 186 -0.22 11.45 7.80
N CYS A 187 -0.02 10.16 8.07
CA CYS A 187 0.42 9.19 7.09
C CYS A 187 -0.52 8.00 7.11
N ARG A 188 -0.79 7.42 5.94
CA ARG A 188 -1.32 6.06 5.83
C ARG A 188 -0.22 5.17 5.29
N LEU A 189 -0.08 4.02 5.91
CA LEU A 189 0.91 3.01 5.62
C LEU A 189 0.17 1.71 5.32
N VAL A 190 0.56 1.05 4.23
CA VAL A 190 0.03 -0.26 3.84
C VAL A 190 1.21 -1.15 3.51
N ALA A 191 1.16 -2.39 3.95
CA ALA A 191 2.12 -3.43 3.62
C ALA A 191 1.38 -4.71 3.23
N ARG A 192 1.80 -5.36 2.16
CA ARG A 192 1.26 -6.66 1.72
C ARG A 192 2.39 -7.61 1.37
N GLN A 193 2.27 -8.86 1.82
CA GLN A 193 3.20 -9.93 1.44
C GLN A 193 2.78 -10.52 0.08
N ARG A 194 3.75 -10.76 -0.80
CA ARG A 194 3.59 -11.43 -2.10
C ARG A 194 4.82 -12.29 -2.37
N ALA A 195 4.63 -13.53 -2.81
CA ALA A 195 5.72 -14.47 -3.07
C ALA A 195 6.76 -14.49 -1.92
N ASN A 196 8.01 -14.13 -2.15
CA ASN A 196 9.06 -14.05 -1.13
C ASN A 196 9.39 -12.63 -0.66
N TYR A 197 8.47 -11.67 -0.80
CA TYR A 197 8.72 -10.29 -0.42
C TYR A 197 7.51 -9.63 0.24
N VAL A 198 7.77 -8.50 0.90
CA VAL A 198 6.74 -7.58 1.39
C VAL A 198 6.92 -6.24 0.68
N ALA A 199 5.86 -5.80 0.00
CA ALA A 199 5.77 -4.49 -0.63
C ALA A 199 4.98 -3.55 0.29
N SER A 200 5.42 -2.31 0.42
CA SER A 200 4.77 -1.34 1.30
C SER A 200 4.79 0.09 0.74
N VAL A 201 3.75 0.86 1.06
CA VAL A 201 3.58 2.26 0.66
C VAL A 201 3.27 3.09 1.90
N MET A 202 3.85 4.29 1.97
CA MET A 202 3.54 5.32 2.95
C MET A 202 3.21 6.60 2.20
N PHE A 203 2.05 7.15 2.47
CA PHE A 203 1.62 8.42 1.92
C PHE A 203 1.28 9.38 3.07
N CYS A 204 2.18 10.33 3.30
CA CYS A 204 2.04 11.37 4.29
C CYS A 204 1.53 12.66 3.65
N ARG A 205 0.62 13.34 4.33
CA ARG A 205 -0.11 14.50 3.84
C ARG A 205 -0.63 15.38 4.97
N ILE A 206 -1.04 16.59 4.60
CA ILE A 206 -1.74 17.54 5.49
C ILE A 206 -3.27 17.35 5.43
N ASP A 207 -3.84 17.16 4.23
CA ASP A 207 -5.28 16.90 4.08
C ASP A 207 -5.55 15.39 3.98
N PRO A 208 -6.22 14.77 4.96
CA PRO A 208 -6.54 13.35 4.91
C PRO A 208 -7.35 12.92 3.67
N LYS A 209 -8.11 13.83 3.04
CA LYS A 209 -8.90 13.57 1.83
C LYS A 209 -8.05 13.40 0.58
N ASP A 210 -6.82 13.88 0.59
CA ASP A 210 -5.85 13.71 -0.50
C ASP A 210 -5.06 12.39 -0.38
N ASP A 211 -5.66 11.35 0.20
CA ASP A 211 -5.01 10.05 0.34
C ASP A 211 -4.88 9.34 -1.02
N LYS A 212 -3.65 9.10 -1.46
CA LYS A 212 -3.33 8.36 -2.69
C LYS A 212 -2.70 6.98 -2.43
N THR A 213 -2.73 6.50 -1.18
CA THR A 213 -2.07 5.23 -0.80
C THR A 213 -2.54 4.06 -1.66
N GLU A 214 -3.85 3.89 -1.90
CA GLU A 214 -4.36 2.76 -2.69
C GLU A 214 -3.92 2.83 -4.15
N ALA A 215 -4.02 4.00 -4.80
CA ALA A 215 -3.59 4.18 -6.18
C ALA A 215 -2.09 3.88 -6.35
N MET A 216 -1.28 4.35 -5.40
CA MET A 216 0.13 4.04 -5.34
C MET A 216 0.42 2.56 -5.11
N PHE A 217 -0.32 1.91 -4.20
CA PHE A 217 -0.10 0.51 -3.87
C PHE A 217 -0.45 -0.39 -5.06
N THR A 218 -1.54 -0.10 -5.75
CA THR A 218 -1.89 -0.78 -7.01
C THR A 218 -0.77 -0.64 -8.03
N LEU A 219 -0.26 0.57 -8.26
CA LEU A 219 0.84 0.78 -9.21
C LEU A 219 2.12 0.03 -8.80
N LEU A 220 2.43 -0.02 -7.50
CA LEU A 220 3.59 -0.78 -6.99
C LEU A 220 3.41 -2.28 -7.24
N LEU A 221 2.23 -2.83 -6.95
CA LEU A 221 1.93 -4.24 -7.20
C LEU A 221 1.97 -4.57 -8.70
N ASP A 222 1.40 -3.74 -9.56
CA ASP A 222 1.43 -3.92 -11.02
C ASP A 222 2.86 -3.92 -11.57
N LYS A 223 3.74 -3.12 -10.97
CA LYS A 223 5.17 -3.09 -11.30
C LYS A 223 5.91 -4.36 -10.84
N LEU A 224 5.54 -4.89 -9.67
CA LEU A 224 6.15 -6.09 -9.10
C LEU A 224 5.64 -7.39 -9.71
N ALA A 225 4.48 -7.38 -10.36
CA ALA A 225 3.92 -8.52 -11.10
C ALA A 225 4.59 -8.79 -12.46
N ARG A 226 5.42 -7.84 -12.95
CA ARG A 226 6.11 -7.90 -14.24
C ARG A 226 7.57 -8.37 -14.10
#